data_AF-A0A2V5JCS1-F1
#
_entry.id   AF-A0A2V5JCS1-F1
#
_cell.length_a   1.000
_cell.length_b   1.000
_cell.length_c   1.000
_cell.angle_alpha   90.00
_cell.angle_beta   90.00
_cell.angle_gamma   90.00
#
_symmetry.space_group_name_H-M   'P 1'
#
loop_
_entity.id
_entity.type
_entity.pdbx_description
1 polymer ?
#
loop_
_entity_poly.entity_id
_entity_poly.type
_entity_poly.pdbx_seq_one_letter_code
_entity_poly.pdbx_strand_id
1 'polypeptide(L)'
;MKRLPVLGAFLICVSFAASCSRKPVQAPANAPEVLVTTVAPQDVPRVLERVATLDGFINANINAQVQGYIVSRDYQEGSLVKKDDLLFQIDPRPFEAALAQA
;
A
#
# COMPACT_ATOMS: atom_id res chain seq x y z
N MET A 1 -100.49 -0.80 34.79
CA MET A 1 -99.63 0.01 35.67
C MET A 1 -98.51 -0.87 36.23
N LYS A 2 -97.29 -0.34 36.34
CA LYS A 2 -96.05 -0.96 36.87
C LYS A 2 -95.30 -1.96 35.94
N ARG A 3 -94.95 -1.55 34.71
CA ARG A 3 -93.89 -2.16 33.88
C ARG A 3 -92.57 -1.36 33.98
N LEU A 4 -92.18 -0.96 35.19
CA LEU A 4 -91.11 0.01 35.41
C LEU A 4 -89.78 -0.51 36.03
N PRO A 5 -89.65 -1.72 36.62
CA PRO A 5 -88.35 -2.16 37.16
C PRO A 5 -87.51 -3.02 36.20
N VAL A 6 -88.11 -3.56 35.13
CA VAL A 6 -87.43 -4.49 34.21
C VAL A 6 -86.52 -3.76 33.21
N LEU A 7 -86.87 -2.52 32.84
CA LEU A 7 -86.08 -1.72 31.91
C LEU A 7 -84.75 -1.24 32.53
N GLY A 8 -84.76 -0.93 33.83
CA GLY A 8 -83.58 -0.45 34.57
C GLY A 8 -82.54 -1.54 34.80
N ALA A 9 -82.98 -2.77 35.11
CA ALA A 9 -82.08 -3.91 35.31
C ALA A 9 -81.40 -4.35 33.99
N PHE A 10 -82.10 -4.23 32.85
CA PHE A 10 -81.54 -4.57 31.55
C PHE A 10 -80.46 -3.58 31.11
N LEU A 11 -80.65 -2.28 31.39
CA LEU A 11 -79.68 -1.23 31.04
C LEU A 11 -78.37 -1.31 31.85
N ILE A 12 -78.44 -1.81 33.09
CA ILE A 12 -77.27 -2.02 33.97
C ILE A 12 -76.50 -3.29 33.59
N CYS A 13 -77.17 -4.34 33.11
CA CYS A 13 -76.50 -5.54 32.59
C CYS A 13 -75.76 -5.26 31.27
N VAL A 14 -76.32 -4.42 30.40
CA VAL A 14 -75.70 -4.08 29.11
C VAL A 14 -74.43 -3.23 29.29
N SER A 15 -74.38 -2.35 30.29
CA SER A 15 -73.19 -1.54 30.57
C SER A 15 -72.03 -2.35 31.19
N PHE A 16 -72.32 -3.44 31.92
CA PHE A 16 -71.28 -4.37 32.39
C PHE A 16 -70.70 -5.23 31.27
N ALA A 17 -71.49 -5.58 30.25
CA ALA A 17 -71.02 -6.36 29.10
C ALA A 17 -70.09 -5.56 28.16
N ALA A 18 -70.21 -4.24 28.13
CA ALA A 18 -69.36 -3.37 27.30
C ALA A 18 -67.96 -3.11 27.89
N SER A 19 -67.73 -3.41 29.18
CA SER A 19 -66.45 -3.14 29.85
C SER A 19 -65.38 -4.22 29.61
N CYS A 20 -65.73 -5.37 29.02
CA CYS A 20 -64.77 -6.42 28.68
C CYS A 20 -64.16 -6.21 27.27
N SER A 21 -63.49 -5.08 27.08
CA SER A 21 -62.69 -4.85 25.86
C SER A 21 -61.26 -5.32 26.09
N ARG A 22 -60.95 -6.57 25.71
CA ARG A 22 -59.57 -7.05 25.64
C ARG A 22 -58.82 -6.26 24.56
N LYS A 23 -57.85 -5.47 24.99
CA LYS A 23 -56.93 -4.78 24.10
C LYS A 23 -56.09 -5.83 23.34
N PRO A 24 -56.05 -5.79 22.00
CA PRO A 24 -55.23 -6.74 21.24
C PRO A 24 -53.76 -6.53 21.62
N VAL A 25 -53.06 -7.61 21.94
CA VAL A 25 -51.61 -7.60 22.16
C VAL A 25 -50.97 -7.31 20.80
N GLN A 26 -50.28 -6.19 20.69
CA GLN A 26 -49.51 -5.84 19.51
C GLN A 26 -48.42 -6.91 19.31
N ALA A 27 -48.38 -7.53 18.13
CA ALA A 27 -47.34 -8.48 17.79
C ALA A 27 -45.95 -7.81 17.98
N PRO A 28 -44.94 -8.53 18.48
CA PRO A 28 -43.60 -7.97 18.63
C PRO A 28 -43.13 -7.45 17.27
N ALA A 29 -42.55 -6.25 17.26
CA ALA A 29 -42.01 -5.66 16.04
C ALA A 29 -41.01 -6.63 15.40
N ASN A 30 -41.14 -6.88 14.10
CA ASN A 30 -40.21 -7.72 13.37
C ASN A 30 -38.80 -7.15 13.53
N ALA A 31 -37.83 -8.04 13.81
CA ALA A 31 -36.44 -7.64 13.93
C ALA A 31 -36.00 -6.92 12.64
N PRO A 32 -35.23 -5.82 12.74
CA PRO A 32 -34.81 -5.08 11.56
C PRO A 32 -33.94 -6.00 10.70
N GLU A 33 -34.27 -6.05 9.41
CA GLU A 33 -33.44 -6.77 8.45
C GLU A 33 -32.09 -6.08 8.30
N VAL A 34 -31.02 -6.86 8.36
CA VAL A 34 -29.64 -6.39 8.21
C VAL A 34 -28.96 -7.17 7.09
N LEU A 35 -28.21 -6.44 6.26
CA LEU A 35 -27.38 -7.07 5.23
C LEU A 35 -26.13 -7.66 5.88
N VAL A 36 -25.94 -8.96 5.73
CA VAL A 36 -24.76 -9.68 6.21
C VAL A 36 -24.05 -10.37 5.06
N THR A 37 -22.74 -10.52 5.20
CA THR A 37 -21.92 -11.33 4.30
C THR A 37 -20.99 -12.22 5.12
N THR A 38 -20.74 -13.43 4.63
CA THR A 38 -19.85 -14.40 5.26
C THR A 38 -18.42 -14.21 4.76
N VAL A 39 -17.49 -13.95 5.67
CA VAL A 39 -16.06 -13.81 5.33
C VAL A 39 -15.42 -15.21 5.30
N ALA A 40 -14.76 -15.54 4.20
CA ALA A 40 -13.92 -16.73 4.08
C ALA A 40 -12.44 -16.32 4.01
N PRO A 41 -11.54 -16.98 4.76
CA PRO A 41 -10.11 -16.71 4.66
C PRO A 41 -9.60 -17.15 3.27
N GLN A 42 -8.82 -16.28 2.65
CA GLN A 42 -8.16 -16.55 1.38
C GLN A 42 -6.71 -16.09 1.45
N ASP A 43 -5.79 -16.94 0.99
CA ASP A 43 -4.38 -16.59 0.87
C ASP A 43 -4.19 -15.63 -0.30
N VAL A 44 -3.57 -14.47 0.00
CA VAL A 44 -3.24 -13.45 -0.99
C VAL A 44 -1.74 -13.17 -0.96
N PRO A 45 -1.09 -13.01 -2.12
CA PRO A 45 0.34 -12.75 -2.18
C PRO A 45 0.67 -11.36 -1.63
N ARG A 46 1.71 -11.27 -0.79
CA ARG A 46 2.25 -10.00 -0.34
C ARG A 46 3.35 -9.53 -1.29
N VAL A 47 3.00 -8.62 -2.20
CA VAL A 47 3.95 -8.03 -3.15
C VAL A 47 4.68 -6.86 -2.48
N LEU A 48 6.00 -6.81 -2.64
CA LEU A 48 6.83 -5.71 -2.17
C LEU A 48 7.54 -5.08 -3.36
N GLU A 49 7.18 -3.84 -3.69
CA GLU A 49 7.86 -3.05 -4.69
C GLU A 49 8.89 -2.16 -4.01
N ARG A 50 10.11 -2.12 -4.55
CA ARG A 50 11.18 -1.25 -4.07
C ARG A 50 11.88 -0.59 -5.24
N VAL A 51 12.17 0.69 -5.05
CA VAL A 51 13.07 1.44 -5.93
C VAL A 51 14.50 1.00 -5.62
N ALA A 52 15.29 0.74 -6.65
CA ALA A 52 16.69 0.41 -6.56
C ALA A 52 17.48 1.13 -7.66
N THR A 53 18.77 1.35 -7.40
CA THR A 53 19.72 1.87 -8.37
C THR A 53 20.69 0.77 -8.78
N LEU A 54 21.10 0.77 -10.04
CA LEU A 54 22.10 -0.16 -10.56
C LEU A 54 23.50 0.44 -10.40
N ASP A 55 24.48 -0.41 -10.11
CA ASP A 55 25.89 -0.05 -10.08
C ASP A 55 26.71 -1.04 -10.91
N GLY A 56 27.87 -0.58 -11.40
CA GLY A 56 28.80 -1.42 -12.13
C GLY A 56 29.33 -2.56 -11.27
N PHE A 57 29.48 -3.75 -11.85
CA PHE A 57 30.07 -4.89 -11.13
C PHE A 57 31.51 -4.59 -10.68
N ILE A 58 32.26 -3.85 -11.51
CA ILE A 58 33.58 -3.31 -11.19
C ILE A 58 33.62 -1.88 -11.74
N ASN A 59 33.85 -0.90 -10.87
CA ASN A 59 34.07 0.49 -11.24
C ASN A 59 35.56 0.82 -11.09
N ALA A 60 36.25 1.09 -12.20
CA ALA A 60 37.65 1.49 -12.18
C ALA A 60 37.75 3.03 -12.26
N ASN A 61 38.43 3.63 -11.29
CA ASN A 61 38.73 5.07 -11.31
C ASN A 61 40.17 5.29 -11.79
N ILE A 62 40.32 5.82 -13.00
CA ILE A 62 41.63 6.04 -13.63
C ILE A 62 42.18 7.39 -13.19
N ASN A 63 43.27 7.37 -12.43
CA ASN A 63 43.93 8.57 -11.90
C ASN A 63 45.40 8.57 -12.28
N ALA A 64 45.97 9.76 -12.51
CA ALA A 64 47.40 9.91 -12.75
C ALA A 64 48.18 9.64 -11.45
N GLN A 65 49.17 8.74 -11.52
CA GLN A 65 50.05 8.43 -10.39
C GLN A 65 51.27 9.36 -10.31
N VAL A 66 51.56 10.05 -11.42
CA VAL A 66 52.69 10.98 -11.53
C VAL A 66 52.22 12.30 -12.13
N GLN A 67 52.93 13.37 -11.81
CA GLN A 67 52.65 14.70 -12.36
C GLN A 67 53.32 14.84 -13.74
N GLY A 68 52.59 15.42 -14.69
CA GLY A 68 53.11 15.69 -16.03
C GLY A 68 52.02 16.14 -16.99
N TYR A 69 52.44 16.54 -18.19
CA TYR A 69 51.52 16.91 -19.26
C TYR A 69 51.03 15.67 -20.01
N ILE A 70 49.75 15.66 -20.38
CA ILE A 70 49.19 14.61 -21.24
C ILE A 70 49.62 14.89 -22.69
N VAL A 71 50.27 13.90 -23.30
CA VAL A 71 50.74 13.94 -24.69
C VAL A 71 49.67 13.38 -25.63
N SER A 72 49.05 12.27 -25.25
CA SER A 72 48.01 11.59 -26.06
C SER A 72 46.93 10.97 -25.19
N ARG A 73 45.78 10.76 -25.83
CA ARG A 73 44.64 9.99 -25.32
C ARG A 73 44.37 8.89 -26.33
N ASP A 74 44.64 7.65 -25.95
CA ASP A 74 44.76 6.51 -26.86
C ASP A 74 43.56 5.56 -26.78
N TYR A 75 42.37 6.12 -26.58
CA TYR A 75 41.10 5.39 -26.61
C TYR A 75 39.97 6.24 -27.20
N GLN A 76 38.91 5.57 -27.65
CA GLN A 76 37.69 6.22 -28.08
C GLN A 76 36.68 6.26 -26.93
N GLU A 77 36.07 7.42 -26.70
CA GLU A 77 35.07 7.55 -25.63
C GLU A 77 33.89 6.59 -25.86
N GLY A 78 33.54 5.85 -24.81
CA GLY A 78 32.49 4.82 -24.86
C GLY A 78 32.92 3.48 -25.46
N SER A 79 34.17 3.32 -25.89
CA SER A 79 34.66 2.02 -26.37
C SER A 79 34.98 1.07 -25.22
N LEU A 80 34.95 -0.23 -25.51
CA LEU A 80 35.46 -1.26 -24.60
C LEU A 80 36.99 -1.22 -24.58
N VAL A 81 37.55 -1.20 -23.38
CA VAL A 81 39.00 -1.28 -23.12
C VAL A 81 39.29 -2.47 -22.23
N LYS A 82 40.48 -3.04 -22.36
CA LYS A 82 40.95 -4.16 -21.56
C LYS A 82 41.92 -3.67 -20.49
N LYS A 83 42.19 -4.55 -19.54
CA LYS A 83 43.24 -4.35 -18.55
C LYS A 83 44.57 -4.15 -19.29
N ASP A 84 45.37 -3.20 -18.83
CA ASP A 84 46.71 -2.87 -19.33
C ASP A 84 46.75 -2.21 -20.72
N ASP A 85 45.58 -1.84 -21.29
CA ASP A 85 45.53 -1.00 -22.48
C ASP A 85 46.04 0.42 -22.16
N LEU A 86 46.83 1.00 -23.08
CA LEU A 86 47.29 2.38 -22.98
C LEU A 86 46.12 3.33 -23.15
N LEU A 87 45.77 4.06 -22.10
CA LEU A 87 44.68 5.05 -22.13
C LEU A 87 45.20 6.47 -22.32
N PHE A 88 46.30 6.81 -21.63
CA PHE A 88 46.89 8.13 -21.64
C PHE A 88 48.41 8.04 -21.62
N GLN A 89 49.07 8.87 -22.41
CA GLN A 89 50.52 9.03 -22.33
C GLN A 89 50.85 10.34 -21.62
N ILE A 90 51.59 10.24 -20.51
CA ILE A 90 52.19 11.39 -19.83
C ILE A 90 53.58 11.63 -20.43
N ASP A 91 53.97 12.90 -20.59
CA ASP A 91 55.28 13.28 -21.15
C ASP A 91 56.43 12.56 -20.42
N PRO A 92 57.17 11.68 -21.12
CA PRO A 92 58.20 10.85 -20.48
C PRO A 92 59.51 11.60 -20.27
N ARG A 93 59.74 12.73 -20.95
CA ARG A 93 61.04 13.42 -20.98
C ARG A 93 61.60 13.74 -19.57
N PRO A 94 60.80 14.24 -18.60
CA PRO A 94 61.30 14.49 -17.25
C PRO A 94 61.72 13.20 -16.53
N PHE A 95 61.01 12.10 -16.77
CA PHE A 95 61.29 10.81 -16.15
C PHE A 95 62.50 10.11 -16.78
N GLU A 96 62.65 10.19 -18.11
CA GLU A 96 63.82 9.69 -18.83
C GLU A 96 65.10 10.44 -18.43
N ALA A 97 65.03 11.77 -18.32
CA ALA A 97 66.15 12.59 -17.86
C ALA A 97 66.56 12.26 -16.41
N ALA A 98 65.58 12.04 -15.53
CA ALA A 98 65.84 11.65 -14.14
C ALA A 98 66.47 10.25 -14.04
N LEU A 99 66.04 9.31 -14.88
CA LEU A 99 66.61 7.96 -14.95
C LEU A 99 68.05 7.98 -15.44
N ALA A 100 68.36 8.78 -16.47
CA ALA A 100 69.71 8.88 -17.03
C ALA A 100 70.74 9.52 -16.06
N GLN A 101 70.26 10.25 -15.05
CA GLN A 101 71.08 10.88 -14.01
C GLN A 101 71.40 9.92 -12.85
N ALA A 102 70.72 8.77 -12.75
CA ALA A 102 70.89 7.75 -11.72
C ALA A 102 71.98 6.73 -12.09
#